data_AF-A0A959V5D7-F1
#
_entry.id   AF-A0A959V5D7-F1
#
_cell.length_a   1.000
_cell.length_b   1.000
_cell.length_c   1.000
_cell.angle_alpha   90.00
_cell.angle_beta   90.00
_cell.angle_gamma   90.00
#
_symmetry.space_group_name_H-M   'P 1'
#
loop_
_entity.id
_entity.type
_entity.pdbx_description
1 polymer ?
#
loop_
_entity_poly.entity_id
_entity_poly.type
_entity_poly.pdbx_seq_one_letter_code
_entity_poly.pdbx_strand_id
1 'polypeptide(L)'
;FETVLPELLGWQVDIPYRRQRASRRSPEQVREHILRWVRFSNEQDLDRLSDNLLLGRMDMARFERALRIEDTSLRHVGEAVFRACHAGLMGQDLPGSIRVVEKSVVNHAFAREFIEAWPNAKLVHVVRNPYAHFVSFRRYKQRSGAYPLLSKLIGTLQVHFEMLERNLESIPGYEMVRYEDLVLRREATMRSLIQELDLAWDDALLVPTKTGVAWKGNSSRVADAEAGVDLNAWQQDITDREVALVEKHLGPWVDRMGYDRSPVKGTRAAALDQCSGLVRTLRNRLWEMSH
;
A
#
# COMPACT_ATOMS: atom_id res chain seq x y z
N PHE A 1 -8.07 6.41 -1.59
CA PHE A 1 -7.20 7.59 -1.46
C PHE A 1 -6.20 7.33 -0.35
N GLU A 2 -4.93 7.59 -0.61
CA GLU A 2 -3.85 7.48 0.36
C GLU A 2 -3.54 8.87 0.89
N THR A 3 -3.49 9.05 2.21
CA THR A 3 -3.17 10.36 2.79
C THR A 3 -1.68 10.67 2.70
N VAL A 4 -0.81 9.64 2.68
CA VAL A 4 0.65 9.79 2.56
C VAL A 4 1.23 10.84 3.51
N LEU A 5 0.79 10.85 4.78
CA LEU A 5 1.11 11.88 5.76
C LEU A 5 2.61 12.19 5.89
N PRO A 6 3.54 11.21 5.99
CA PRO A 6 4.97 11.50 6.03
C PRO A 6 5.46 12.25 4.78
N GLU A 7 4.96 11.88 3.59
CA GLU A 7 5.29 12.57 2.35
C GLU A 7 4.77 14.01 2.38
N LEU A 8 3.53 14.25 2.84
CA LEU A 8 2.91 15.58 2.95
C LEU A 8 3.58 16.48 3.99
N LEU A 9 4.11 15.92 5.07
CA LEU A 9 4.91 16.63 6.08
C LEU A 9 6.32 16.97 5.59
N GLY A 10 6.77 16.36 4.49
CA GLY A 10 8.10 16.59 3.95
C GLY A 10 9.18 15.75 4.61
N TRP A 11 8.80 14.61 5.20
CA TRP A 11 9.75 13.68 5.77
C TRP A 11 10.53 12.96 4.68
N GLN A 12 11.72 12.47 5.04
CA GLN A 12 12.50 11.63 4.14
C GLN A 12 11.86 10.26 4.04
N VAL A 13 11.60 9.80 2.82
CA VAL A 13 11.08 8.45 2.53
C VAL A 13 12.11 7.74 1.66
N ASP A 14 12.64 6.62 2.15
CA ASP A 14 13.72 5.88 1.48
C ASP A 14 13.28 4.57 0.83
N ILE A 15 12.01 4.49 0.44
CA ILE A 15 11.45 3.34 -0.30
C ILE A 15 11.75 3.51 -1.80
N PRO A 16 12.46 2.59 -2.48
CA PRO A 16 12.95 2.79 -3.86
C PRO A 16 11.92 3.26 -4.91
N TYR A 17 10.66 2.85 -4.79
CA TYR A 17 9.56 3.30 -5.67
C TYR A 17 8.73 4.49 -5.15
N ARG A 18 9.04 5.01 -3.96
CA ARG A 18 8.32 6.07 -3.23
C ARG A 18 9.31 7.04 -2.56
N ARG A 19 10.47 7.31 -3.17
CA ARG A 19 11.52 8.11 -2.54
C ARG A 19 11.15 9.60 -2.48
N GLN A 20 11.36 10.20 -1.32
CA GLN A 20 11.27 11.65 -1.10
C GLN A 20 12.44 12.10 -0.23
N ARG A 21 13.07 13.23 -0.57
CA ARG A 21 14.06 13.87 0.31
C ARG A 21 13.38 14.73 1.36
N ALA A 22 13.96 14.80 2.56
CA ALA A 22 13.47 15.70 3.59
C ALA A 22 13.40 17.14 3.09
N SER A 23 12.29 17.81 3.42
CA SER A 23 12.08 19.23 3.18
C SER A 23 11.34 19.80 4.38
N ARG A 24 11.88 20.85 5.01
CA ARG A 24 11.15 21.58 6.05
C ARG A 24 9.99 22.34 5.40
N ARG A 25 8.81 22.25 5.99
CA ARG A 25 7.58 22.91 5.51
C ARG A 25 6.95 23.69 6.65
N SER A 26 6.47 24.89 6.36
CA SER A 26 5.59 25.63 7.27
C SER A 26 4.18 25.01 7.29
N PRO A 27 3.34 25.30 8.30
CA PRO A 27 1.93 24.91 8.32
C PRO A 27 1.19 25.25 7.02
N GLU A 28 1.44 26.43 6.44
CA GLU A 28 0.84 26.88 5.19
C GLU A 28 1.29 26.02 4.00
N GLN A 29 2.59 25.70 3.92
CA GLN A 29 3.13 24.84 2.86
C GLN A 29 2.58 23.42 2.95
N VAL A 30 2.43 22.87 4.16
CA VAL A 30 1.78 21.57 4.39
C VAL A 30 0.32 21.63 3.93
N ARG A 31 -0.42 22.68 4.31
CA ARG A 31 -1.81 22.88 3.87
C ARG A 31 -1.91 22.92 2.35
N GLU A 32 -1.10 23.72 1.67
CA GLU A 32 -1.08 23.80 0.21
C GLU A 32 -0.77 22.46 -0.45
N HIS A 33 0.18 21.68 0.10
CA HIS A 33 0.49 20.34 -0.41
C HIS A 33 -0.69 19.39 -0.26
N ILE A 34 -1.37 19.39 0.88
CA ILE A 34 -2.59 18.59 1.10
C ILE A 34 -3.65 18.99 0.08
N LEU A 35 -3.90 20.29 -0.09
CA LEU A 35 -4.90 20.79 -1.05
C LEU A 35 -4.59 20.34 -2.49
N ARG A 36 -3.33 20.47 -2.92
CA ARG A 36 -2.91 20.01 -4.25
C ARG A 36 -3.08 18.51 -4.39
N TRP A 37 -2.70 17.72 -3.40
CA TRP A 37 -2.80 16.26 -3.44
C TRP A 37 -4.26 15.78 -3.49
N VAL A 38 -5.12 16.34 -2.65
CA VAL A 38 -6.55 15.99 -2.61
C VAL A 38 -7.26 16.45 -3.86
N ARG A 39 -6.97 17.66 -4.36
CA ARG A 39 -7.51 18.16 -5.64
C ARG A 39 -7.10 17.28 -6.80
N PHE A 40 -5.82 16.95 -6.91
CA PHE A 40 -5.30 16.03 -7.91
C PHE A 40 -6.00 14.67 -7.83
N SER A 41 -6.20 14.15 -6.61
CA SER A 41 -6.95 12.91 -6.37
C SER A 41 -8.45 13.02 -6.69
N ASN A 42 -9.04 14.20 -6.63
CA ASN A 42 -10.46 14.41 -6.93
C ASN A 42 -10.71 14.62 -8.43
N GLU A 43 -9.73 15.17 -9.15
CA GLU A 43 -9.87 15.57 -10.56
C GLU A 43 -9.28 14.56 -11.54
N GLN A 44 -8.19 13.89 -11.16
CA GLN A 44 -7.48 12.97 -12.03
C GLN A 44 -7.82 11.54 -11.65
N ASP A 45 -8.07 10.70 -12.66
CA ASP A 45 -8.02 9.26 -12.45
C ASP A 45 -6.55 8.87 -12.24
N LEU A 46 -6.10 8.97 -10.99
CA LEU A 46 -4.70 8.81 -10.56
C LEU A 46 -4.07 7.52 -11.05
N ASP A 47 -4.89 6.52 -11.37
CA ASP A 47 -4.47 5.25 -11.88
C ASP A 47 -5.73 4.52 -12.37
N ARG A 48 -5.85 4.18 -13.67
CA ARG A 48 -6.92 3.30 -14.17
C ARG A 48 -7.01 1.95 -13.42
N LEU A 49 -6.02 1.67 -12.58
CA LEU A 49 -5.77 0.42 -11.90
C LEU A 49 -5.90 0.53 -10.38
N SER A 50 -5.65 1.70 -9.79
CA SER A 50 -5.76 1.93 -8.35
C SER A 50 -7.13 2.53 -8.06
N ASP A 51 -7.77 2.08 -6.99
CA ASP A 51 -9.05 2.62 -6.57
C ASP A 51 -8.91 4.08 -6.11
N ASN A 52 -9.01 5.01 -7.06
CA ASN A 52 -9.16 6.41 -6.73
C ASN A 52 -10.57 6.65 -6.18
N LEU A 53 -10.70 6.44 -4.86
CA LEU A 53 -11.95 6.62 -4.11
C LEU A 53 -12.46 8.06 -4.12
N LEU A 54 -11.64 9.05 -4.50
CA LEU A 54 -12.01 10.45 -4.45
C LEU A 54 -12.52 11.02 -5.75
N LEU A 55 -12.29 10.40 -6.91
CA LEU A 55 -12.60 10.97 -8.22
C LEU A 55 -14.04 11.50 -8.30
N GLY A 56 -14.19 12.81 -8.41
CA GLY A 56 -15.47 13.53 -8.50
C GLY A 56 -16.37 13.45 -7.25
N ARG A 57 -15.86 12.98 -6.10
CA ARG A 57 -16.65 12.77 -4.87
C ARG A 57 -16.38 13.79 -3.77
N MET A 58 -15.25 14.48 -3.81
CA MET A 58 -14.88 15.45 -2.77
C MET A 58 -15.51 16.82 -3.04
N ASP A 59 -16.32 17.34 -2.11
CA ASP A 59 -16.66 18.76 -2.05
C ASP A 59 -15.42 19.55 -1.63
N MET A 60 -14.65 20.03 -2.62
CA MET A 60 -13.40 20.75 -2.40
C MET A 60 -13.60 22.04 -1.61
N ALA A 61 -14.72 22.74 -1.79
CA ALA A 61 -14.98 23.99 -1.06
C ALA A 61 -15.16 23.72 0.44
N ARG A 62 -15.88 22.64 0.76
CA ARG A 62 -16.06 22.21 2.15
C ARG A 62 -14.78 21.64 2.75
N PHE A 63 -14.06 20.81 2.00
CA PHE A 63 -12.74 20.29 2.40
C PHE A 63 -11.78 21.43 2.74
N GLU A 64 -11.63 22.41 1.85
CA GLU A 64 -10.73 23.56 2.02
C GLU A 64 -11.06 24.40 3.26
N ARG A 65 -12.36 24.60 3.54
CA ARG A 65 -12.81 25.33 4.74
C ARG A 65 -12.54 24.56 6.03
N ALA A 66 -12.64 23.23 6.00
CA ALA A 66 -12.42 22.36 7.15
C ALA A 66 -10.92 22.12 7.43
N LEU A 67 -10.05 22.22 6.42
CA LEU A 67 -8.62 21.97 6.56
C LEU A 67 -7.89 23.12 7.29
N ARG A 68 -7.66 22.93 8.59
CA ARG A 68 -6.92 23.85 9.48
C ARG A 68 -5.59 23.24 9.91
N ILE A 69 -4.49 23.81 9.44
CA ILE A 69 -3.13 23.38 9.77
C ILE A 69 -2.46 24.51 10.54
N GLU A 70 -2.18 24.27 11.82
CA GLU A 70 -1.65 25.26 12.78
C GLU A 70 -0.21 24.91 13.16
N ASP A 71 0.09 23.61 13.24
CA ASP A 71 1.43 23.07 13.35
C ASP A 71 1.66 21.91 12.37
N THR A 72 2.89 21.38 12.37
CA THR A 72 3.35 20.31 11.47
C THR A 72 3.62 18.99 12.19
N SER A 73 3.07 18.81 13.39
CA SER A 73 3.10 17.52 14.07
C SER A 73 2.24 16.50 13.31
N LEU A 74 2.67 15.24 13.32
CA LEU A 74 1.97 14.15 12.63
C LEU A 74 0.51 14.03 13.09
N ARG A 75 0.29 14.16 14.41
CA ARG A 75 -1.04 14.07 15.00
C ARG A 75 -1.96 15.19 14.52
N HIS A 76 -1.53 16.44 14.60
CA HIS A 76 -2.32 17.60 14.20
C HIS A 76 -2.71 17.51 12.72
N VAL A 77 -1.72 17.29 11.86
CA VAL A 77 -1.93 17.21 10.41
C VAL A 77 -2.82 16.02 10.06
N GLY A 78 -2.61 14.85 10.67
CA GLY A 78 -3.45 13.68 10.47
C GLY A 78 -4.91 13.94 10.84
N GLU A 79 -5.17 14.44 12.05
CA GLU A 79 -6.53 14.75 12.51
C GLU A 79 -7.22 15.82 11.65
N ALA A 80 -6.48 16.86 11.24
CA ALA A 80 -6.99 17.89 10.35
C ALA A 80 -7.39 17.32 8.96
N VAL A 81 -6.55 16.46 8.39
CA VAL A 81 -6.84 15.78 7.12
C VAL A 81 -8.06 14.87 7.25
N PHE A 82 -8.17 14.07 8.32
CA PHE A 82 -9.29 13.16 8.52
C PHE A 82 -10.62 13.91 8.68
N ARG A 83 -10.64 14.97 9.49
CA ARG A 83 -11.82 15.83 9.66
C ARG A 83 -12.22 16.51 8.36
N ALA A 84 -11.25 17.07 7.63
CA ALA A 84 -11.51 17.73 6.35
C ALA A 84 -12.03 16.77 5.29
N CYS A 85 -11.44 15.56 5.18
CA CYS A 85 -11.91 14.50 4.30
C CYS A 85 -13.35 14.10 4.62
N HIS A 86 -13.66 13.86 5.90
CA HIS A 86 -15.02 13.51 6.31
C HIS A 86 -16.01 14.64 5.99
N ALA A 87 -15.66 15.89 6.28
CA ALA A 87 -16.47 17.04 5.93
C ALA A 87 -16.74 17.10 4.44
N GLY A 88 -15.70 17.04 3.59
CA GLY A 88 -15.84 17.13 2.14
C GLY A 88 -16.55 15.94 1.48
N LEU A 89 -16.47 14.74 2.06
CA LEU A 89 -17.11 13.53 1.51
C LEU A 89 -18.54 13.30 2.03
N MET A 90 -18.76 13.55 3.32
CA MET A 90 -20.02 13.21 4.00
C MET A 90 -20.89 14.43 4.26
N GLY A 91 -20.39 15.65 4.01
CA GLY A 91 -21.14 16.86 4.24
C GLY A 91 -21.38 17.19 5.72
N GLN A 92 -20.58 16.65 6.64
CA GLN A 92 -20.70 16.89 8.08
C GLN A 92 -19.35 16.66 8.79
N ASP A 93 -19.21 17.22 10.00
CA ASP A 93 -18.01 17.01 10.81
C ASP A 93 -17.83 15.54 11.19
N LEU A 94 -16.57 15.12 11.39
CA LEU A 94 -16.24 13.77 11.82
C LEU A 94 -16.78 13.52 13.24
N PRO A 95 -17.76 12.61 13.43
CA PRO A 95 -18.28 12.29 14.75
C PRO A 95 -17.22 11.58 15.59
N GLY A 96 -17.19 11.88 16.89
CA GLY A 96 -16.23 11.24 17.82
C GLY A 96 -16.45 9.74 18.02
N SER A 97 -17.60 9.20 17.60
CA SER A 97 -17.91 7.77 17.65
C SER A 97 -17.29 6.97 16.48
N ILE A 98 -16.83 7.64 15.42
CA ILE A 98 -16.26 6.98 14.24
C ILE A 98 -14.79 6.67 14.48
N ARG A 99 -14.41 5.40 14.29
CA ARG A 99 -12.99 5.01 14.20
C ARG A 99 -12.47 5.28 12.79
N VAL A 100 -11.32 5.94 12.71
CA VAL A 100 -10.66 6.25 11.44
C VAL A 100 -9.63 5.17 11.12
N VAL A 101 -9.61 4.74 9.86
CA VAL A 101 -8.58 3.85 9.33
C VAL A 101 -7.84 4.59 8.23
N GLU A 102 -6.52 4.60 8.30
CA GLU A 102 -5.65 5.15 7.27
C GLU A 102 -4.78 4.05 6.70
N LYS A 103 -4.73 3.97 5.36
CA LYS A 103 -3.94 2.98 4.63
C LYS A 103 -3.13 3.70 3.58
N SER A 104 -1.84 3.85 3.84
CA SER A 104 -0.84 4.28 2.89
C SER A 104 0.32 3.30 2.88
N VAL A 105 0.80 2.94 1.69
CA VAL A 105 1.89 1.95 1.54
C VAL A 105 3.18 2.36 2.23
N VAL A 106 3.39 3.64 2.54
CA VAL A 106 4.59 4.15 3.21
C VAL A 106 4.57 3.99 4.73
N ASN A 107 3.40 3.77 5.34
CA ASN A 107 3.25 3.86 6.80
C ASN A 107 4.06 2.83 7.57
N HIS A 108 4.32 1.67 6.97
CA HIS A 108 5.14 0.62 7.60
C HIS A 108 6.55 1.14 7.96
N ALA A 109 7.08 2.10 7.21
CA ALA A 109 8.38 2.72 7.49
C ALA A 109 8.34 3.77 8.61
N PHE A 110 7.15 4.16 9.08
CA PHE A 110 6.93 5.20 10.09
C PHE A 110 6.03 4.73 11.24
N ALA A 111 5.93 3.41 11.44
CA ALA A 111 5.00 2.81 12.40
C ALA A 111 5.22 3.32 13.83
N ARG A 112 6.48 3.60 14.20
CA ARG A 112 6.85 4.14 15.51
C ARG A 112 6.31 5.57 15.70
N GLU A 113 6.47 6.41 14.69
CA GLU A 113 5.96 7.77 14.70
C GLU A 113 4.43 7.79 14.78
N PHE A 114 3.77 6.84 14.10
CA PHE A 114 2.31 6.68 14.21
C PHE A 114 1.87 6.27 15.62
N ILE A 115 2.52 5.31 16.28
CA ILE A 115 2.13 4.92 17.65
C ILE A 115 2.48 6.00 18.67
N GLU A 116 3.55 6.77 18.46
CA GLU A 116 3.88 7.92 19.30
C GLU A 116 2.86 9.05 19.15
N ALA A 117 2.39 9.33 17.92
CA ALA A 117 1.36 10.33 17.65
C ALA A 117 -0.04 9.89 18.13
N TRP A 118 -0.35 8.58 18.06
CA TRP A 118 -1.60 8.00 18.52
C TRP A 118 -1.32 6.73 19.34
N PRO A 119 -1.12 6.85 20.67
CA PRO A 119 -0.76 5.71 21.53
C PRO A 119 -1.78 4.57 21.57
N ASN A 120 -3.03 4.85 21.21
CA ASN A 120 -4.11 3.86 21.15
C ASN A 120 -4.37 3.35 19.72
N ALA A 121 -3.54 3.72 18.75
CA ALA A 121 -3.68 3.21 17.38
C ALA A 121 -3.37 1.71 17.33
N LYS A 122 -4.13 0.99 16.51
CA LYS A 122 -3.87 -0.41 16.19
C LYS A 122 -3.20 -0.47 14.81
N LEU A 123 -2.10 -1.20 14.71
CA LEU A 123 -1.29 -1.25 13.49
C LEU A 123 -1.39 -2.65 12.90
N VAL A 124 -1.80 -2.73 11.63
CA VAL A 124 -1.97 -4.00 10.90
C VAL A 124 -1.08 -3.98 9.67
N HIS A 125 -0.19 -4.95 9.56
CA HIS A 125 0.74 -5.13 8.45
C HIS A 125 0.36 -6.36 7.64
N VAL A 126 -0.15 -6.14 6.43
CA VAL A 126 -0.47 -7.23 5.51
C VAL A 126 0.79 -7.72 4.80
N VAL A 127 1.07 -9.01 4.92
CA VAL A 127 2.17 -9.69 4.22
C VAL A 127 1.62 -10.61 3.15
N ARG A 128 2.42 -10.91 2.13
CA ARG A 128 2.05 -11.80 1.02
C ARG A 128 3.26 -12.61 0.62
N ASN A 129 3.04 -13.79 0.07
CA ASN A 129 4.09 -14.60 -0.56
C ASN A 129 5.02 -13.71 -1.41
N PRO A 130 6.34 -13.67 -1.12
CA PRO A 130 7.28 -12.78 -1.81
C PRO A 130 7.28 -12.91 -3.33
N TYR A 131 7.13 -14.12 -3.87
CA TYR A 131 7.05 -14.35 -5.31
C TYR A 131 5.77 -13.76 -5.91
N ALA A 132 4.64 -14.04 -5.27
CA ALA A 132 3.34 -13.52 -5.68
C ALA A 132 3.31 -11.99 -5.63
N HIS A 133 3.88 -11.41 -4.57
CA HIS A 133 4.00 -9.97 -4.40
C HIS A 133 4.89 -9.36 -5.49
N PHE A 134 6.04 -9.96 -5.78
CA PHE A 134 6.94 -9.50 -6.84
C PHE A 134 6.24 -9.45 -8.20
N VAL A 135 5.61 -10.55 -8.62
CA VAL A 135 4.90 -10.65 -9.90
C VAL A 135 3.74 -9.67 -9.96
N SER A 136 2.96 -9.56 -8.87
CA SER A 136 1.84 -8.62 -8.77
C SER A 136 2.31 -7.17 -8.92
N PHE A 137 3.40 -6.81 -8.22
CA PHE A 137 3.94 -5.45 -8.28
C PHE A 137 4.53 -5.14 -9.66
N ARG A 138 5.18 -6.12 -10.29
CA ARG A 138 5.68 -5.99 -11.67
C ARG A 138 4.56 -5.68 -12.65
N ARG A 139 3.50 -6.48 -12.61
CA ARG A 139 2.32 -6.33 -13.47
C ARG A 139 1.64 -4.99 -13.27
N TYR A 140 1.49 -4.57 -12.02
CA TYR A 140 0.96 -3.25 -11.71
C TYR A 140 1.77 -2.16 -12.41
N LYS A 141 3.11 -2.17 -12.29
CA LYS A 141 3.96 -1.18 -12.97
C LYS A 141 3.92 -1.26 -14.50
N GLN A 142 3.87 -2.46 -15.08
CA GLN A 142 3.73 -2.62 -16.53
C GLN A 142 2.45 -1.97 -17.05
N ARG A 143 1.34 -2.16 -16.35
CA ARG A 143 0.06 -1.55 -16.73
C ARG A 143 0.04 -0.03 -16.51
N SER A 144 0.83 0.49 -15.58
CA SER A 144 1.10 1.94 -15.45
C SER A 144 2.05 2.49 -16.53
N GLY A 145 2.36 1.71 -17.58
CA GLY A 145 3.04 2.17 -18.79
C GLY A 145 4.53 1.89 -18.89
N ALA A 146 5.14 1.13 -17.97
CA ALA A 146 6.56 0.80 -18.08
C ALA A 146 6.94 -0.53 -17.41
N TYR A 147 7.86 -1.28 -18.04
CA TYR A 147 8.50 -2.40 -17.36
C TYR A 147 9.37 -1.90 -16.19
N PRO A 148 9.16 -2.41 -14.96
CA PRO A 148 9.86 -1.90 -13.79
C PRO A 148 11.36 -2.24 -13.78
N LEU A 149 12.14 -1.39 -13.12
CA LEU A 149 13.50 -1.75 -12.72
C LEU A 149 13.43 -2.80 -11.61
N LEU A 150 13.81 -4.04 -11.91
CA LEU A 150 13.74 -5.14 -10.96
C LEU A 150 14.53 -4.86 -9.68
N SER A 151 15.63 -4.10 -9.74
CA SER A 151 16.40 -3.66 -8.58
C SER A 151 15.62 -2.73 -7.66
N LYS A 152 14.82 -1.79 -8.20
CA LYS A 152 13.92 -0.95 -7.39
C LYS A 152 12.78 -1.76 -6.81
N LEU A 153 12.28 -2.75 -7.56
CA LEU A 153 11.18 -3.60 -7.12
C LEU A 153 11.61 -4.46 -5.93
N ILE A 154 12.69 -5.22 -6.09
CA ILE A 154 13.22 -6.05 -4.99
C ILE A 154 13.62 -5.18 -3.80
N GLY A 155 14.26 -4.04 -4.01
CA GLY A 155 14.62 -3.12 -2.92
C GLY A 155 13.40 -2.56 -2.18
N THR A 156 12.27 -2.35 -2.87
CA THR A 156 11.02 -1.93 -2.20
C THR A 156 10.44 -3.05 -1.35
N LEU A 157 10.49 -4.29 -1.84
CA LEU A 157 10.06 -5.45 -1.05
C LEU A 157 10.99 -5.70 0.14
N GLN A 158 12.31 -5.53 -0.02
CA GLN A 158 13.27 -5.65 1.08
C GLN A 158 12.92 -4.69 2.22
N VAL A 159 12.72 -3.39 1.93
CA VAL A 159 12.32 -2.42 2.96
C VAL A 159 11.01 -2.84 3.64
N HIS A 160 10.04 -3.33 2.88
CA HIS A 160 8.77 -3.80 3.43
C HIS A 160 8.94 -4.93 4.47
N PHE A 161 9.77 -5.93 4.17
CA PHE A 161 10.03 -7.05 5.08
C PHE A 161 10.98 -6.68 6.23
N GLU A 162 11.97 -5.81 5.99
CA GLU A 162 12.84 -5.28 7.05
C GLU A 162 12.04 -4.47 8.09
N MET A 163 11.11 -3.63 7.64
CA MET A 163 10.25 -2.88 8.57
C MET A 163 9.27 -3.79 9.29
N LEU A 164 8.75 -4.83 8.63
CA LEU A 164 7.92 -5.83 9.30
C LEU A 164 8.67 -6.45 10.49
N GLU A 165 9.92 -6.88 10.30
CA GLU A 165 10.75 -7.44 11.38
C GLU A 165 10.87 -6.46 12.54
N ARG A 166 11.34 -5.24 12.24
CA ARG A 166 11.61 -4.21 13.24
C ARG A 166 10.35 -3.81 13.99
N ASN A 167 9.22 -3.72 13.30
CA ASN A 167 7.96 -3.29 13.90
C ASN A 167 7.38 -4.39 14.79
N LEU A 168 7.39 -5.65 14.35
CA LEU A 168 6.98 -6.79 15.17
C LEU A 168 7.82 -6.92 16.44
N GLU A 169 9.14 -6.68 16.35
CA GLU A 169 10.04 -6.77 17.50
C GLU A 169 9.91 -5.59 18.47
N SER A 170 9.62 -4.38 17.97
CA SER A 170 9.81 -3.15 18.75
C SER A 170 8.53 -2.37 19.07
N ILE A 171 7.38 -2.77 18.52
CA ILE A 171 6.09 -2.09 18.72
C ILE A 171 5.08 -3.10 19.29
N PRO A 172 4.72 -2.98 20.59
CA PRO A 172 3.68 -3.82 21.18
C PRO A 172 2.34 -3.68 20.45
N GLY A 173 1.68 -4.81 20.18
CA GLY A 173 0.39 -4.82 19.46
C GLY A 173 0.48 -4.50 17.97
N TYR A 174 1.67 -4.66 17.37
CA TYR A 174 1.84 -4.60 15.92
C TYR A 174 1.41 -5.94 15.28
N GLU A 175 0.27 -5.94 14.61
CA GLU A 175 -0.34 -7.16 14.08
C GLU A 175 0.12 -7.45 12.65
N MET A 176 0.47 -8.71 12.37
CA MET A 176 0.79 -9.18 11.02
C MET A 176 -0.32 -10.10 10.51
N VAL A 177 -0.78 -9.84 9.28
CA VAL A 177 -1.82 -10.64 8.64
C VAL A 177 -1.34 -11.14 7.28
N ARG A 178 -1.43 -12.44 7.04
CA ARG A 178 -1.11 -13.03 5.73
C ARG A 178 -2.28 -12.82 4.76
N TYR A 179 -1.98 -12.31 3.59
CA TYR A 179 -2.93 -12.13 2.51
C TYR A 179 -3.60 -13.46 2.12
N GLU A 180 -2.84 -14.54 2.09
CA GLU A 180 -3.32 -15.88 1.76
C GLU A 180 -4.39 -16.36 2.76
N ASP A 181 -4.23 -16.03 4.06
CA ASP A 181 -5.19 -16.36 5.10
C ASP A 181 -6.47 -15.52 5.01
N LEU A 182 -6.36 -14.25 4.59
CA LEU A 182 -7.54 -13.42 4.29
C LEU A 182 -8.35 -13.96 3.10
N VAL A 183 -7.68 -14.60 2.15
CA VAL A 183 -8.34 -15.18 0.96
C VAL A 183 -8.93 -16.57 1.26
N LEU A 184 -8.14 -17.47 1.84
CA LEU A 184 -8.51 -18.88 2.04
C LEU A 184 -9.34 -19.12 3.31
N ARG A 185 -9.09 -18.35 4.37
CA ARG A 185 -9.68 -18.54 5.71
C ARG A 185 -10.35 -17.26 6.21
N ARG A 186 -11.02 -16.54 5.30
CA ARG A 186 -11.51 -15.17 5.50
C ARG A 186 -12.19 -14.95 6.85
N GLU A 187 -13.21 -15.74 7.17
CA GLU A 187 -13.97 -15.54 8.42
C GLU A 187 -13.09 -15.73 9.66
N ALA A 188 -12.34 -16.84 9.72
CA ALA A 188 -11.45 -17.11 10.84
C ALA A 188 -10.40 -16.00 11.02
N THR A 189 -9.77 -15.57 9.92
CA THR A 189 -8.78 -14.50 9.92
C THR A 189 -9.38 -13.16 10.34
N MET A 190 -10.57 -12.81 9.83
CA MET A 190 -11.26 -11.58 10.19
C MET A 190 -11.70 -11.58 11.66
N ARG A 191 -12.20 -12.71 12.18
CA ARG A 191 -12.58 -12.86 13.60
C ARG A 191 -11.39 -12.63 14.53
N SER A 192 -10.25 -13.26 14.22
CA SER A 192 -9.02 -13.04 14.98
C SER A 192 -8.58 -11.58 14.91
N LEU A 193 -8.59 -10.99 13.71
CA LEU A 193 -8.15 -9.62 13.53
C LEU A 193 -9.02 -8.61 14.29
N ILE A 194 -10.35 -8.71 14.22
CA ILE A 194 -11.20 -7.75 14.93
C ILE A 194 -11.12 -7.86 16.45
N GLN A 195 -10.79 -9.05 16.96
CA GLN A 195 -10.55 -9.25 18.38
C GLN A 195 -9.32 -8.46 18.81
N GLU A 196 -8.21 -8.53 18.07
CA GLU A 196 -7.00 -7.73 18.34
C GLU A 196 -7.23 -6.22 18.19
N LEU A 197 -8.13 -5.83 17.28
CA LEU A 197 -8.51 -4.43 17.04
C LEU A 197 -9.52 -3.88 18.05
N ASP A 198 -10.00 -4.69 19.00
CA ASP A 198 -11.07 -4.34 19.94
C ASP A 198 -12.32 -3.81 19.22
N LEU A 199 -12.77 -4.53 18.20
CA LEU A 199 -13.95 -4.23 17.39
C LEU A 199 -15.02 -5.31 17.55
N ALA A 200 -16.29 -4.91 17.46
CA ALA A 200 -17.40 -5.85 17.43
C ALA A 200 -17.46 -6.58 16.07
N TRP A 201 -17.87 -7.86 16.10
CA TRP A 201 -18.15 -8.60 14.88
C TRP A 201 -19.37 -8.05 14.15
N ASP A 202 -19.25 -7.95 12.83
CA ASP A 202 -20.31 -7.63 11.89
C ASP A 202 -20.10 -8.47 10.63
N ASP A 203 -21.15 -9.09 10.10
CA ASP A 203 -21.05 -9.93 8.91
C ASP A 203 -20.62 -9.13 7.66
N ALA A 204 -20.79 -7.80 7.67
CA ALA A 204 -20.27 -6.91 6.64
C ALA A 204 -18.74 -6.98 6.50
N LEU A 205 -18.01 -7.48 7.51
CA LEU A 205 -16.56 -7.69 7.46
C LEU A 205 -16.15 -8.77 6.44
N LEU A 206 -17.06 -9.67 6.06
CA LEU A 206 -16.80 -10.73 5.08
C LEU A 206 -16.95 -10.27 3.64
N VAL A 207 -17.59 -9.11 3.44
CA VAL A 207 -17.89 -8.55 2.13
C VAL A 207 -17.12 -7.23 2.01
N PRO A 208 -16.05 -7.18 1.21
CA PRO A 208 -15.38 -5.91 1.03
C PRO A 208 -16.33 -4.92 0.34
N THR A 209 -16.41 -3.71 0.88
CA THR A 209 -17.26 -2.65 0.33
C THR A 209 -16.43 -1.41 0.01
N LYS A 210 -16.96 -0.59 -0.88
CA LYS A 210 -16.47 0.73 -1.25
C LYS A 210 -17.64 1.69 -1.12
N THR A 211 -17.56 2.60 -0.15
CA THR A 211 -18.62 3.57 0.18
C THR A 211 -20.00 2.91 0.34
N GLY A 212 -20.07 1.79 1.07
CA GLY A 212 -21.30 1.03 1.31
C GLY A 212 -21.76 0.12 0.16
N VAL A 213 -21.07 0.15 -0.99
CA VAL A 213 -21.38 -0.71 -2.14
C VAL A 213 -20.42 -1.90 -2.15
N ALA A 214 -20.92 -3.12 -2.32
CA ALA A 214 -20.09 -4.31 -2.45
C ALA A 214 -19.02 -4.12 -3.54
N TRP A 215 -17.75 -4.31 -3.17
CA TRP A 215 -16.61 -4.13 -4.05
C TRP A 215 -16.20 -5.47 -4.65
N LYS A 216 -16.39 -5.60 -5.97
CA LYS A 216 -16.11 -6.80 -6.75
C LYS A 216 -14.63 -6.94 -7.18
N GLY A 217 -13.67 -6.56 -6.34
CA GLY A 217 -12.29 -7.05 -6.40
C GLY A 217 -11.17 -6.15 -6.98
N ASN A 218 -9.98 -6.41 -6.41
CA ASN A 218 -8.59 -5.98 -6.66
C ASN A 218 -8.30 -4.65 -7.38
N SER A 219 -7.57 -3.76 -6.69
CA SER A 219 -6.87 -2.56 -7.21
C SER A 219 -5.74 -2.87 -8.24
N SER A 220 -5.84 -3.97 -8.96
CA SER A 220 -4.99 -4.36 -10.08
C SER A 220 -5.69 -5.36 -11.02
N ARG A 221 -6.94 -5.76 -10.80
CA ARG A 221 -7.74 -6.53 -11.76
C ARG A 221 -9.13 -5.88 -11.84
N VAL A 222 -9.36 -5.12 -12.91
CA VAL A 222 -10.58 -4.33 -13.13
C VAL A 222 -11.77 -5.18 -13.60
N ALA A 223 -11.65 -6.51 -13.69
CA ALA A 223 -12.77 -7.37 -14.04
C ALA A 223 -12.67 -8.72 -13.30
N ASP A 224 -13.82 -9.18 -12.84
CA ASP A 224 -14.14 -10.53 -12.37
C ASP A 224 -13.69 -10.91 -10.93
N ALA A 225 -14.51 -10.55 -9.93
CA ALA A 225 -14.51 -11.19 -8.60
C ALA A 225 -15.44 -12.42 -8.48
N GLU A 226 -16.03 -12.89 -9.57
CA GLU A 226 -16.78 -14.16 -9.54
C GLU A 226 -15.86 -15.38 -9.71
N ALA A 227 -14.65 -15.19 -10.25
CA ALA A 227 -13.61 -16.21 -10.25
C ALA A 227 -12.74 -16.05 -8.99
N GLY A 228 -12.63 -17.09 -8.18
CA GLY A 228 -11.77 -17.09 -6.99
C GLY A 228 -10.34 -16.60 -7.27
N VAL A 229 -9.70 -16.02 -6.25
CA VAL A 229 -8.31 -15.57 -6.36
C VAL A 229 -7.40 -16.80 -6.40
N ASP A 230 -6.83 -17.08 -7.57
CA ASP A 230 -5.73 -18.04 -7.68
C ASP A 230 -4.44 -17.45 -7.06
N LEU A 231 -4.12 -17.94 -5.86
CA LEU A 231 -2.93 -17.55 -5.11
C LEU A 231 -1.63 -18.04 -5.75
N ASN A 232 -1.68 -19.02 -6.66
CA ASN A 232 -0.53 -19.62 -7.32
C ASN A 232 -0.34 -19.16 -8.77
N ALA A 233 -1.22 -18.29 -9.28
CA ALA A 233 -1.11 -17.72 -10.63
C ALA A 233 0.27 -17.13 -10.95
N TRP A 234 1.00 -16.65 -9.94
CA TRP A 234 2.35 -16.11 -10.11
C TRP A 234 3.36 -17.14 -10.65
N GLN A 235 3.16 -18.44 -10.42
CA GLN A 235 4.07 -19.49 -10.85
C GLN A 235 4.17 -19.56 -12.38
N GLN A 236 3.10 -19.22 -13.09
CA GLN A 236 3.08 -19.22 -14.56
C GLN A 236 3.78 -17.98 -15.15
N ASP A 237 3.97 -16.93 -14.35
CA ASP A 237 4.39 -15.60 -14.82
C ASP A 237 5.77 -15.17 -14.34
N ILE A 238 6.28 -15.82 -13.29
CA ILE A 238 7.57 -15.52 -12.71
C ILE A 238 8.68 -16.09 -13.59
N THR A 239 9.73 -15.30 -13.77
CA THR A 239 10.92 -15.71 -14.54
C THR A 239 12.01 -16.22 -13.60
N ASP A 240 12.92 -17.06 -14.11
CA ASP A 240 14.09 -17.56 -13.35
C ASP A 240 14.90 -16.44 -12.69
N ARG A 241 14.98 -15.28 -13.37
CA ARG A 241 15.66 -14.09 -12.87
C ARG A 241 14.96 -13.49 -11.66
N GLU A 242 13.63 -13.43 -11.70
CA GLU A 242 12.83 -12.89 -10.61
C GLU A 242 12.82 -13.85 -9.42
N VAL A 243 12.77 -15.16 -9.67
CA VAL A 243 13.01 -16.16 -8.63
C VAL A 243 14.38 -15.95 -7.99
N ALA A 244 15.44 -15.82 -8.79
CA ALA A 244 16.79 -15.63 -8.26
C ALA A 244 16.92 -14.35 -7.41
N LEU A 245 16.23 -13.26 -7.79
CA LEU A 245 16.19 -12.03 -6.99
C LEU A 245 15.43 -12.22 -5.67
N VAL A 246 14.24 -12.85 -5.71
CA VAL A 246 13.44 -13.10 -4.50
C VAL A 246 14.19 -14.06 -3.56
N GLU A 247 14.70 -15.19 -4.05
CA GLU A 247 15.47 -16.15 -3.26
C GLU A 247 16.71 -15.50 -2.62
N LYS A 248 17.43 -14.67 -3.37
CA LYS A 248 18.64 -14.00 -2.88
C LYS A 248 18.36 -12.99 -1.77
N HIS A 249 17.29 -12.20 -1.92
CA HIS A 249 17.04 -11.04 -1.05
C HIS A 249 15.97 -11.28 0.02
N LEU A 250 15.04 -12.20 -0.24
CA LEU A 250 13.86 -12.48 0.59
C LEU A 250 13.71 -13.97 0.91
N GLY A 251 14.64 -14.84 0.48
CA GLY A 251 14.62 -16.28 0.81
C GLY A 251 14.44 -16.58 2.30
N PRO A 252 15.16 -15.91 3.23
CA PRO A 252 14.95 -16.09 4.66
C PRO A 252 13.50 -15.79 5.10
N TRP A 253 12.84 -14.82 4.45
CA TRP A 253 11.45 -14.47 4.71
C TRP A 253 10.46 -15.50 4.15
N VAL A 254 10.78 -16.09 2.99
CA VAL A 254 10.01 -17.21 2.42
C VAL A 254 9.97 -18.36 3.43
N ASP A 255 11.13 -18.76 3.95
CA ASP A 255 11.22 -19.88 4.91
C ASP A 255 10.55 -19.53 6.24
N ARG A 256 10.85 -18.35 6.81
CA ARG A 256 10.33 -17.92 8.11
C ARG A 256 8.79 -17.82 8.13
N MET A 257 8.20 -17.43 7.01
CA MET A 257 6.74 -17.34 6.86
C MET A 257 6.08 -18.66 6.43
N GLY A 258 6.86 -19.72 6.25
CA GLY A 258 6.36 -21.03 5.84
C GLY A 258 5.75 -21.02 4.44
N TYR A 259 6.31 -20.24 3.51
CA TYR A 259 5.94 -20.31 2.10
C TYR A 259 6.80 -21.35 1.39
N ASP A 260 6.18 -22.10 0.47
CA ASP A 260 6.93 -22.98 -0.42
C ASP A 260 7.84 -22.16 -1.33
N ARG A 261 9.07 -22.65 -1.51
CA ARG A 261 10.00 -22.09 -2.49
C ARG A 261 9.51 -22.38 -3.91
N SER A 262 9.92 -21.54 -4.85
CA SER A 262 9.53 -21.71 -6.25
C SER A 262 10.06 -23.04 -6.81
N PRO A 263 9.25 -23.83 -7.54
CA PRO A 263 9.72 -25.04 -8.20
C PRO A 263 10.72 -24.72 -9.34
N VAL A 264 10.65 -23.51 -9.88
CA VAL A 264 11.59 -22.98 -10.87
C VAL A 264 12.90 -22.61 -10.16
N LYS A 265 14.03 -23.18 -10.58
CA LYS A 265 15.34 -22.86 -9.98
C LYS A 265 15.89 -21.58 -10.60
N GLY A 266 16.04 -20.53 -9.79
CA GLY A 266 16.73 -19.32 -10.21
C GLY A 266 18.22 -19.58 -10.52
N THR A 267 18.75 -18.98 -11.59
CA THR A 267 20.17 -19.14 -11.97
C THR A 267 21.03 -18.01 -11.37
N ARG A 268 22.22 -18.35 -10.87
CA ARG A 268 23.17 -17.36 -10.30
C ARG A 268 23.57 -16.27 -11.30
N ALA A 269 23.70 -16.61 -12.58
CA ALA A 269 23.95 -15.66 -13.66
C ALA A 269 22.84 -14.60 -13.78
N ALA A 270 21.58 -14.99 -13.55
CA ALA A 270 20.44 -14.08 -13.60
C ALA A 270 20.40 -13.09 -12.42
N ALA A 271 21.01 -13.42 -11.27
CA ALA A 271 21.09 -12.55 -10.10
C ALA A 271 22.23 -11.51 -10.16
N LEU A 272 23.21 -11.70 -11.06
CA LEU A 272 24.38 -10.82 -11.22
C LEU A 272 24.13 -9.69 -12.22
N ASP A 273 23.17 -9.86 -13.13
CA ASP A 273 22.78 -8.81 -14.06
C ASP A 273 21.86 -7.83 -13.31
N GLN A 274 22.39 -6.72 -12.81
CA GLN A 274 21.58 -5.55 -12.46
C GLN A 274 21.19 -4.90 -13.79
N CYS A 275 19.91 -4.95 -14.19
CA CYS A 275 19.44 -4.53 -15.52
C CYS A 275 20.21 -3.32 -16.08
N SER A 276 21.07 -3.60 -17.08
CA SER A 276 21.52 -2.61 -18.03
C SER A 276 20.29 -1.97 -18.70
N GLY A 277 20.36 -0.66 -18.98
CA GLY A 277 19.24 0.07 -19.59
C GLY A 277 18.69 -0.57 -20.87
N LEU A 278 19.50 -1.39 -21.57
CA LEU A 278 19.17 -2.10 -22.81
C LEU A 278 18.00 -3.10 -22.69
N VAL A 279 17.99 -3.96 -21.67
CA VAL A 279 16.91 -4.96 -21.48
C VAL A 279 15.59 -4.27 -21.18
N ARG A 280 15.62 -3.16 -20.41
CA ARG A 280 14.44 -2.33 -20.15
C ARG A 280 13.94 -1.67 -21.43
N THR A 281 14.83 -1.08 -22.22
CA THR A 281 14.48 -0.44 -23.50
C THR A 281 13.84 -1.45 -24.46
N LEU A 282 14.41 -2.65 -24.59
CA LEU A 282 13.85 -3.70 -25.44
C LEU A 282 12.48 -4.19 -24.95
N ARG A 283 12.31 -4.39 -23.63
CA ARG A 283 11.00 -4.79 -23.07
C ARG A 283 9.94 -3.71 -23.17
N ASN A 284 10.30 -2.44 -22.99
CA ASN A 284 9.38 -1.33 -23.20
C ASN A 284 8.96 -1.22 -24.68
N ARG A 285 9.90 -1.36 -25.62
CA ARG A 285 9.59 -1.38 -27.06
C ARG A 285 8.69 -2.56 -27.45
N LEU A 286 8.97 -3.76 -26.95
CA LEU A 286 8.11 -4.92 -27.20
C LEU A 286 6.72 -4.72 -26.60
N TRP A 287 6.61 -4.09 -25.43
CA TRP A 287 5.32 -3.78 -24.81
C TRP A 287 4.53 -2.73 -25.61
N GLU A 288 5.18 -1.66 -26.08
CA GLU A 288 4.63 -0.64 -27.00
C GLU A 288 4.19 -1.22 -28.34
N MET A 289 4.81 -2.31 -28.80
CA MET A 289 4.41 -2.99 -30.04
C MET A 289 3.25 -3.99 -29.85
N SER A 290 2.93 -4.34 -28.61
CA SER A 290 1.93 -5.37 -28.28
C SER A 290 0.58 -4.80 -27.80
N HIS A 291 0.46 -3.47 -27.72
CA HIS A 291 -0.71 -2.70 -27.27
C HIS A 291 -0.84 -1.43 -28.11
#